data_AF-A0A832HN21-F1
#
_entry.id   AF-A0A832HN21-F1
#
_cell.length_a   1.000
_cell.length_b   1.000
_cell.length_c   1.000
_cell.angle_alpha   90.00
_cell.angle_beta   90.00
_cell.angle_gamma   90.00
#
_symmetry.space_group_name_H-M   'P 1'
#
loop_
_entity.id
_entity.type
_entity.pdbx_description
1 polymer ?
#
loop_
_entity_poly.entity_id
_entity_poly.type
_entity_poly.pdbx_seq_one_letter_code
_entity_poly.pdbx_strand_id
1 'polypeptide(L)'
;MGSQKPRPPTQCPDPPKHPRAPAPNSPTIQARNTSNSSCWFSGDYSTNYPVTLSGVAEATAGQLLHVNRSKISLNPSEYLIMLILICHSLQMAGKPAPVKVPLFPFLSAADVAYAMAEYCKKAKTTSFSRQWDAFSVSRLVYTIRIKLKKRGLNKWLVQNDDRGRGLRLGTQPGNVSLIYLDPDTQQVIKIDGADPGNSSRRRSRN
;
A
#
# COMPACT_ATOMS: atom_id res chain seq x y z
N MET A 1 -2.58 42.07 66.39
CA MET A 1 -1.33 41.38 66.78
C MET A 1 -1.61 39.89 66.77
N GLY A 2 -0.86 39.12 65.99
CA GLY A 2 -1.07 37.68 65.84
C GLY A 2 -0.07 37.10 64.83
N SER A 3 1.19 37.00 65.25
CA SER A 3 2.29 36.44 64.45
C SER A 3 2.15 34.91 64.36
N GLN A 4 2.05 34.36 63.15
CA GLN A 4 2.16 32.92 62.91
C GLN A 4 3.57 32.54 62.45
N LYS A 5 4.12 31.52 63.13
CA LYS A 5 5.42 30.87 62.89
C LYS A 5 5.44 30.07 61.58
N PRO A 6 6.57 29.99 60.85
CA PRO A 6 6.72 29.12 59.68
C PRO A 6 6.99 27.65 60.07
N ARG A 7 6.46 26.71 59.27
CA ARG A 7 6.71 25.25 59.35
C ARG A 7 7.99 24.86 58.56
N PRO A 8 8.70 23.79 58.97
CA PRO A 8 9.93 23.35 58.30
C PRO A 8 9.66 22.53 57.02
N PRO A 9 10.66 22.39 56.12
CA PRO A 9 10.53 21.67 54.84
C PRO A 9 10.66 20.14 55.00
N THR A 10 9.83 19.40 54.25
CA THR A 10 9.81 17.94 54.16
C THR A 10 11.01 17.42 53.34
N GLN A 11 11.75 16.46 53.90
CA GLN A 11 12.86 15.75 53.27
C GLN A 11 12.39 14.76 52.18
N CYS A 12 13.18 14.67 51.10
CA CYS A 12 13.07 13.63 50.06
C CYS A 12 13.61 12.28 50.57
N PRO A 13 13.04 11.13 50.17
CA PRO A 13 13.62 9.82 50.48
C PRO A 13 14.71 9.40 49.47
N ASP A 14 15.78 8.79 49.98
CA ASP A 14 16.91 8.21 49.25
C ASP A 14 16.54 6.98 48.38
N PRO A 15 17.30 6.70 47.29
CA PRO A 15 17.07 5.54 46.43
C PRO A 15 17.60 4.22 47.04
N PRO A 16 16.93 3.08 46.78
CA PRO A 16 17.39 1.78 47.28
C PRO A 16 18.61 1.24 46.51
N LYS A 17 19.58 0.77 47.31
CA LYS A 17 20.80 0.06 46.91
C LYS A 17 20.47 -1.28 46.23
N HIS A 18 21.11 -1.56 45.10
CA HIS A 18 21.11 -2.88 44.45
C HIS A 18 21.81 -3.95 45.31
N PRO A 19 21.29 -5.19 45.34
CA PRO A 19 22.16 -6.35 45.44
C PRO A 19 21.84 -7.46 44.43
N ARG A 20 22.93 -8.12 44.02
CA ARG A 20 23.07 -9.50 43.48
C ARG A 20 22.70 -9.81 42.02
N ALA A 21 23.72 -10.32 41.33
CA ALA A 21 23.63 -11.07 40.07
C ALA A 21 22.95 -12.44 40.27
N PRO A 22 22.21 -12.97 39.28
CA PRO A 22 21.84 -14.37 39.20
C PRO A 22 22.78 -15.19 38.30
N ALA A 23 23.05 -16.42 38.75
CA ALA A 23 23.84 -17.47 38.09
C ALA A 23 23.06 -18.19 36.97
N PRO A 24 23.73 -19.03 36.15
CA PRO A 24 23.27 -19.43 34.83
C PRO A 24 22.34 -20.65 34.90
N ASN A 25 21.17 -20.56 34.28
CA ASN A 25 20.37 -21.71 33.89
C ASN A 25 19.71 -21.41 32.54
N SER A 26 20.31 -21.93 31.47
CA SER A 26 19.76 -21.95 30.13
C SER A 26 18.40 -22.66 30.10
N PRO A 27 17.49 -22.18 29.26
CA PRO A 27 16.94 -23.05 28.26
C PRO A 27 17.37 -22.54 26.88
N THR A 28 18.06 -23.41 26.15
CA THR A 28 18.26 -23.33 24.71
C THR A 28 16.90 -23.08 24.05
N ILE A 29 16.59 -21.83 23.73
CA ILE A 29 15.50 -21.52 22.81
C ILE A 29 15.97 -22.03 21.47
N GLN A 30 15.60 -23.28 21.16
CA GLN A 30 15.59 -23.76 19.80
C GLN A 30 14.90 -22.68 18.97
N ALA A 31 15.62 -22.16 17.99
CA ALA A 31 15.10 -21.29 16.96
C ALA A 31 13.94 -22.04 16.29
N ARG A 32 12.75 -21.88 16.86
CA ARG A 32 11.51 -22.30 16.24
C ARG A 32 11.41 -21.40 15.04
N ASN A 33 11.62 -21.98 13.86
CA ASN A 33 11.23 -21.42 12.58
C ASN A 33 9.80 -20.89 12.69
N THR A 34 9.64 -19.65 13.14
CA THR A 34 8.45 -18.86 12.90
C THR A 34 8.59 -18.47 11.44
N SER A 35 8.11 -19.37 10.58
CA SER A 35 7.59 -19.03 9.29
C SER A 35 6.97 -17.64 9.38
N ASN A 36 7.51 -16.69 8.62
CA ASN A 36 6.87 -15.40 8.33
C ASN A 36 5.48 -15.70 7.75
N SER A 37 4.52 -15.95 8.63
CA SER A 37 3.10 -15.88 8.33
C SER A 37 2.84 -14.41 8.11
N SER A 38 3.02 -14.02 6.85
CA SER A 38 2.59 -12.76 6.29
C SER A 38 1.19 -12.47 6.81
N CYS A 39 1.10 -11.44 7.66
CA CYS A 39 -0.14 -10.95 8.24
C CYS A 39 -0.93 -10.24 7.15
N TRP A 40 -1.47 -11.02 6.20
CA TRP A 40 -2.46 -10.52 5.28
C TRP A 40 -3.69 -10.19 6.11
N PHE A 41 -4.14 -8.93 6.07
CA PHE A 41 -5.49 -8.54 6.46
C PHE A 41 -6.48 -9.29 5.55
N SER A 42 -6.72 -10.58 5.82
CA SER A 42 -7.66 -11.42 5.10
C SER A 42 -9.05 -11.13 5.65
N GLY A 43 -9.75 -10.16 5.07
CA GLY A 43 -11.11 -9.85 5.50
C GLY A 43 -11.94 -9.08 4.47
N ASP A 44 -11.47 -7.91 4.03
CA ASP A 44 -12.41 -6.88 3.55
C ASP A 44 -12.21 -6.42 2.09
N TYR A 45 -11.62 -7.26 1.23
CA TYR A 45 -11.49 -6.95 -0.18
C TYR A 45 -12.83 -7.13 -0.92
N SER A 46 -13.22 -6.15 -1.72
CA SER A 46 -14.50 -6.13 -2.44
C SER A 46 -14.58 -7.13 -3.60
N THR A 47 -13.44 -7.69 -4.02
CA THR A 47 -13.36 -8.67 -5.10
C THR A 47 -12.08 -9.51 -5.02
N ASN A 48 -12.09 -10.67 -5.69
CA ASN A 48 -10.92 -11.50 -5.94
C ASN A 48 -10.48 -11.44 -7.42
N TYR A 49 -10.93 -10.44 -8.18
CA TYR A 49 -10.56 -10.33 -9.59
C TYR A 49 -9.05 -10.09 -9.75
N PRO A 50 -8.39 -10.80 -10.68
CA PRO A 50 -7.04 -10.45 -11.06
C PRO A 50 -7.06 -9.07 -11.71
N VAL A 51 -6.13 -8.21 -11.28
CA VAL A 51 -5.99 -6.85 -11.76
C VAL A 51 -4.59 -6.69 -12.33
N THR A 52 -4.50 -6.27 -13.58
CA THR A 52 -3.22 -5.95 -14.20
C THR A 52 -3.29 -4.55 -14.77
N LEU A 53 -2.33 -3.70 -14.41
CA LEU A 53 -2.14 -2.43 -15.10
C LEU A 53 -1.01 -2.59 -16.10
N SER A 54 -1.24 -2.13 -17.31
CA SER A 54 -0.27 -2.15 -18.39
C SER A 54 -0.20 -0.81 -19.10
N GLY A 55 1.00 -0.35 -19.43
CA GLY A 55 1.21 0.84 -20.26
C GLY A 55 2.40 1.69 -19.81
N VAL A 56 2.44 2.91 -20.34
CA VAL A 56 3.45 3.93 -20.04
C VAL A 56 2.73 5.20 -19.60
N ALA A 57 3.21 5.85 -18.53
CA ALA A 57 2.55 7.02 -17.95
C ALA A 57 2.45 8.21 -18.93
N GLU A 58 3.40 8.37 -19.85
CA GLU A 58 3.41 9.47 -20.84
C GLU A 58 2.73 9.14 -22.17
N ALA A 59 2.36 7.88 -22.41
CA ALA A 59 1.78 7.50 -23.70
C ALA A 59 0.34 8.01 -23.82
N THR A 60 0.04 8.68 -24.93
CA THR A 60 -1.34 9.09 -25.30
C THR A 60 -2.24 7.90 -25.66
N ALA A 61 -1.66 6.72 -25.87
CA ALA A 61 -2.37 5.47 -26.13
C ALA A 61 -1.70 4.29 -25.37
N GLY A 62 -2.50 3.29 -24.99
CA GLY A 62 -1.98 2.03 -24.43
C GLY A 62 -1.98 1.91 -22.90
N GLN A 63 -2.55 2.87 -22.17
CA GLN A 63 -2.78 2.79 -20.73
C GLN A 63 -4.03 1.97 -20.43
N LEU A 64 -3.84 0.72 -20.05
CA LEU A 64 -4.92 -0.25 -19.86
C LEU A 64 -4.94 -0.79 -18.45
N LEU A 65 -6.11 -0.73 -17.83
CA LEU A 65 -6.44 -1.50 -16.64
C LEU A 65 -7.22 -2.75 -17.06
N HIS A 66 -6.60 -3.90 -16.85
CA HIS A 66 -7.20 -5.20 -17.00
C HIS A 66 -7.79 -5.63 -15.66
N VAL A 67 -9.08 -5.95 -15.65
CA VAL A 67 -9.77 -6.50 -14.48
C VAL A 67 -10.46 -7.77 -14.94
N ASN A 68 -9.97 -8.93 -14.47
CA ASN A 68 -10.36 -10.23 -15.01
C ASN A 68 -10.14 -10.27 -16.54
N ARG A 69 -11.19 -10.48 -17.35
CA ARG A 69 -11.12 -10.51 -18.82
C ARG A 69 -11.44 -9.16 -19.48
N SER A 70 -11.79 -8.16 -18.68
CA SER A 70 -12.22 -6.85 -19.18
C SER A 70 -11.03 -5.89 -19.27
N LYS A 71 -11.00 -5.10 -20.34
CA LYS A 71 -9.99 -4.05 -20.56
C LYS A 71 -10.64 -2.67 -20.43
N ILE A 72 -9.99 -1.78 -19.68
CA ILE A 72 -10.45 -0.42 -19.45
C ILE A 72 -9.34 0.53 -19.88
N SER A 73 -9.64 1.42 -20.83
CA SER A 73 -8.73 2.49 -21.21
C SER A 73 -8.74 3.59 -20.15
N LEU A 74 -7.55 3.92 -19.67
CA LEU A 74 -7.31 5.00 -18.73
C LEU A 74 -6.68 6.18 -19.46
N ASN A 75 -6.99 7.39 -19.01
CA ASN A 75 -6.17 8.54 -19.38
C ASN A 75 -4.89 8.58 -18.51
N PRO A 76 -3.91 9.43 -18.85
CA PRO A 76 -2.62 9.43 -18.14
C PRO A 76 -2.75 9.68 -16.62
N SER A 77 -3.67 10.55 -16.20
CA SER A 77 -3.89 10.87 -14.78
C SER A 77 -4.58 9.74 -14.01
N GLU A 78 -5.55 9.07 -14.64
CA GLU A 78 -6.20 7.88 -14.09
C GLU A 78 -5.22 6.72 -14.01
N TYR A 79 -4.36 6.56 -15.01
CA TYR A 79 -3.29 5.58 -15.03
C TYR A 79 -2.34 5.78 -13.85
N LEU A 80 -1.90 7.01 -13.58
CA LEU A 80 -1.03 7.32 -12.45
C LEU A 80 -1.69 6.96 -11.10
N ILE A 81 -2.97 7.28 -10.89
CA ILE A 81 -3.67 6.87 -9.67
C ILE A 81 -3.67 5.34 -9.54
N MET A 82 -4.02 4.63 -10.62
CA MET A 82 -4.03 3.16 -10.59
C MET A 82 -2.63 2.59 -10.37
N LEU A 83 -1.58 3.21 -10.93
CA LEU A 83 -0.19 2.83 -10.72
C LEU A 83 0.18 2.94 -9.24
N ILE A 84 -0.14 4.06 -8.59
CA ILE A 84 0.12 4.27 -7.16
C ILE A 84 -0.60 3.22 -6.32
N LEU A 85 -1.89 2.97 -6.58
CA LEU A 85 -2.67 1.97 -5.83
C LEU A 85 -2.15 0.54 -6.07
N ILE A 86 -1.67 0.23 -7.27
CA ILE A 86 -1.04 -1.07 -7.56
C ILE A 86 0.31 -1.21 -6.86
N CYS A 87 1.15 -0.18 -6.90
CA CYS A 87 2.41 -0.17 -6.17
C CYS A 87 2.18 -0.39 -4.67
N HIS A 88 1.18 0.30 -4.11
CA HIS A 88 0.74 0.09 -2.73
C HIS A 88 0.38 -1.37 -2.46
N SER A 89 -0.47 -1.97 -3.29
CA SER A 89 -0.88 -3.36 -3.15
C SER A 89 0.32 -4.32 -3.26
N LEU A 90 1.20 -4.13 -4.24
CA LEU A 90 2.41 -4.94 -4.42
C LEU A 90 3.34 -4.85 -3.20
N GLN A 91 3.53 -3.65 -2.64
CA GLN A 91 4.36 -3.48 -1.44
C GLN A 91 3.73 -4.09 -0.19
N MET A 92 2.41 -4.01 -0.05
CA MET A 92 1.68 -4.74 0.99
C MET A 92 1.85 -6.26 0.83
N ALA A 93 2.11 -6.74 -0.40
CA ALA A 93 2.50 -8.13 -0.67
C ALA A 93 4.00 -8.45 -0.49
N GLY A 94 4.80 -7.49 -0.04
CA GLY A 94 6.25 -7.65 0.06
C GLY A 94 6.95 -7.76 -1.30
N LYS A 95 6.28 -7.36 -2.39
CA LYS A 95 6.84 -7.38 -3.74
C LYS A 95 7.51 -6.03 -4.06
N PRO A 96 8.54 -6.02 -4.92
CA PRO A 96 9.12 -4.77 -5.40
C PRO A 96 8.05 -3.96 -6.15
N ALA A 97 8.15 -2.63 -6.07
CA ALA A 97 7.29 -1.72 -6.83
C ALA A 97 8.10 -0.52 -7.31
N PRO A 98 7.79 0.03 -8.50
CA PRO A 98 8.55 1.15 -9.08
C PRO A 98 8.37 2.46 -8.31
N VAL A 99 7.26 2.61 -7.58
CA VAL A 99 6.96 3.78 -6.76
C VAL A 99 6.89 3.36 -5.30
N LYS A 100 7.61 4.07 -4.43
CA LYS A 100 7.51 3.89 -2.98
C LYS A 100 6.33 4.69 -2.45
N VAL A 101 5.46 4.02 -1.70
CA VAL A 101 4.28 4.61 -1.08
C VAL A 101 4.18 4.20 0.39
N PRO A 102 3.50 5.00 1.23
CA PRO A 102 3.29 4.63 2.63
C PRO A 102 2.56 3.29 2.79
N LEU A 103 2.98 2.46 3.74
CA LEU A 103 2.40 1.12 3.98
C LEU A 103 1.27 1.15 5.03
N PHE A 104 0.27 1.99 4.79
CA PHE A 104 -0.97 2.00 5.57
C PHE A 104 -2.05 1.16 4.88
N PRO A 105 -3.05 0.59 5.59
CA PRO A 105 -4.11 -0.18 4.95
C PRO A 105 -4.90 0.59 3.87
N PHE A 106 -5.00 1.90 4.03
CA PHE A 106 -5.58 2.84 3.07
C PHE A 106 -4.69 4.07 2.95
N LEU A 107 -4.46 4.53 1.73
CA LEU A 107 -3.75 5.79 1.44
C LEU A 107 -4.72 6.97 1.49
N SER A 108 -4.35 8.09 2.06
CA SER A 108 -5.14 9.31 1.88
C SER A 108 -5.04 9.80 0.44
N ALA A 109 -6.01 10.60 -0.01
CA ALA A 109 -5.92 11.25 -1.32
C ALA A 109 -4.71 12.18 -1.45
N ALA A 110 -4.22 12.75 -0.33
CA ALA A 110 -3.01 13.54 -0.30
C ALA A 110 -1.75 12.68 -0.51
N ASP A 111 -1.67 11.51 0.11
CA ASP A 111 -0.55 10.56 -0.09
C ASP A 111 -0.47 10.12 -1.55
N VAL A 112 -1.63 9.86 -2.17
CA VAL A 112 -1.69 9.52 -3.59
C VAL A 112 -1.21 10.68 -4.47
N ALA A 113 -1.69 11.90 -4.20
CA ALA A 113 -1.26 13.09 -4.94
C ALA A 113 0.26 13.33 -4.83
N TYR A 114 0.82 13.18 -3.63
CA TYR A 114 2.25 13.30 -3.37
C TYR A 114 3.05 12.23 -4.13
N ALA A 115 2.63 10.96 -4.07
CA ALA A 115 3.30 9.87 -4.77
C ALA A 115 3.24 10.03 -6.30
N MET A 116 2.14 10.56 -6.84
CA MET A 116 2.03 10.91 -8.26
C MET A 116 3.05 11.99 -8.63
N ALA A 117 3.17 13.05 -7.84
CA ALA A 117 4.12 14.14 -8.09
C ALA A 117 5.57 13.65 -8.06
N GLU A 118 5.93 12.84 -7.06
CA GLU A 118 7.27 12.24 -6.95
C GLU A 118 7.59 11.31 -8.13
N TYR A 119 6.62 10.50 -8.58
CA TYR A 119 6.81 9.67 -9.77
C TYR A 119 7.07 10.51 -11.02
N CYS A 120 6.26 11.54 -11.28
CA CYS A 120 6.44 12.42 -12.43
C CYS A 120 7.80 13.14 -12.41
N LYS A 121 8.24 13.59 -11.22
CA LYS A 121 9.55 14.21 -11.03
C LYS A 121 10.68 13.24 -11.35
N LYS A 122 10.61 12.00 -10.87
CA LYS A 122 11.62 10.96 -11.13
C LYS A 122 11.67 10.57 -12.61
N ALA A 123 10.51 10.34 -13.21
CA ALA A 123 10.39 9.96 -14.62
C ALA A 123 10.64 11.13 -15.60
N LYS A 124 10.98 12.33 -15.08
CA LYS A 124 11.24 13.56 -15.86
C LYS A 124 10.10 13.89 -16.83
N THR A 125 8.88 13.56 -16.46
CA THR A 125 7.75 13.70 -17.36
C THR A 125 7.35 15.16 -17.49
N THR A 126 7.63 15.79 -18.62
CA THR A 126 7.32 17.20 -18.88
C THR A 126 5.84 17.41 -19.20
N SER A 127 5.14 16.34 -19.59
CA SER A 127 3.72 16.38 -19.99
C SER A 127 2.74 16.59 -18.83
N PHE A 128 3.20 16.45 -17.58
CA PHE A 128 2.39 16.65 -16.39
C PHE A 128 2.76 17.94 -15.66
N SER A 129 2.37 19.09 -16.21
CA SER A 129 2.51 20.40 -15.54
C SER A 129 1.49 20.63 -14.43
N ARG A 130 0.57 19.68 -14.21
CA ARG A 130 -0.55 19.84 -13.28
C ARG A 130 -0.12 19.55 -11.85
N GLN A 131 -0.31 20.52 -10.96
CA GLN A 131 -0.29 20.26 -9.52
C GLN A 131 -1.47 19.36 -9.17
N TRP A 132 -1.19 18.23 -8.53
CA TRP A 132 -2.19 17.29 -8.05
C TRP A 132 -2.50 17.60 -6.59
N ASP A 133 -3.79 17.71 -6.27
CA ASP A 133 -4.27 17.84 -4.90
C ASP A 133 -5.25 16.69 -4.56
N ALA A 134 -5.60 16.59 -3.28
CA ALA A 134 -6.51 15.56 -2.77
C ALA A 134 -7.89 15.59 -3.46
N PHE A 135 -8.36 16.79 -3.83
CA PHE A 135 -9.64 16.96 -4.52
C PHE A 135 -9.61 16.40 -5.95
N SER A 136 -8.53 16.67 -6.69
CA SER A 136 -8.30 16.17 -8.04
C SER A 136 -8.19 14.65 -8.05
N VAL A 137 -7.47 14.07 -7.08
CA VAL A 137 -7.41 12.61 -6.89
C VAL A 137 -8.82 12.04 -6.67
N SER A 138 -9.61 12.64 -5.78
CA SER A 138 -10.97 12.17 -5.49
C SER A 138 -11.88 12.20 -6.72
N ARG A 139 -11.79 13.25 -7.55
CA ARG A 139 -12.53 13.36 -8.82
C ARG A 139 -12.11 12.29 -9.83
N LEU A 140 -10.81 12.05 -9.97
CA LEU A 140 -10.31 11.02 -10.89
C LEU A 140 -10.70 9.61 -10.44
N VAL A 141 -10.64 9.32 -9.13
CA VAL A 141 -11.15 8.07 -8.55
C VAL A 141 -12.62 7.88 -8.92
N TYR A 142 -13.44 8.92 -8.78
CA TYR A 142 -14.84 8.86 -9.17
C TYR A 142 -15.01 8.53 -10.67
N THR A 143 -14.20 9.13 -11.55
CA THR A 143 -14.21 8.81 -12.99
C THR A 143 -13.84 7.34 -13.27
N ILE A 144 -12.82 6.81 -12.60
CA ILE A 144 -12.42 5.39 -12.71
C ILE A 144 -13.57 4.48 -12.28
N ARG A 145 -14.24 4.81 -11.16
CA ARG A 145 -15.41 4.05 -10.67
C ARG A 145 -16.56 4.05 -11.68
N ILE A 146 -16.82 5.17 -12.34
CA ILE A 146 -17.81 5.23 -13.43
C ILE A 146 -17.40 4.31 -14.59
N LYS A 147 -16.13 4.35 -15.01
CA LYS A 147 -15.62 3.49 -16.10
C LYS A 147 -15.78 2.00 -15.76
N LEU A 148 -15.47 1.61 -14.51
CA LEU A 148 -15.69 0.25 -14.02
C LEU A 148 -17.17 -0.15 -14.10
N LYS A 149 -18.06 0.69 -13.56
CA LYS A 149 -19.51 0.44 -13.58
C LYS A 149 -20.05 0.30 -15.01
N LYS A 150 -19.63 1.17 -15.93
CA LYS A 150 -20.03 1.12 -17.36
C LYS A 150 -19.59 -0.16 -18.06
N ARG A 151 -18.56 -0.85 -17.55
CA ARG A 151 -18.07 -2.15 -18.06
C ARG A 151 -18.66 -3.35 -17.30
N GLY A 152 -19.64 -3.14 -16.42
CA GLY A 152 -20.24 -4.20 -15.60
C GLY A 152 -19.34 -4.72 -14.48
N LEU A 153 -18.28 -3.98 -14.13
CA LEU A 153 -17.32 -4.36 -13.09
C LEU A 153 -17.67 -3.72 -11.74
N ASN A 154 -17.13 -4.28 -10.66
CA ASN A 154 -17.31 -3.73 -9.32
C ASN A 154 -16.66 -2.34 -9.23
N LYS A 155 -17.48 -1.29 -9.07
CA LYS A 155 -17.00 0.10 -8.89
C LYS A 155 -16.10 0.24 -7.66
N TRP A 156 -16.30 -0.61 -6.65
CA TRP A 156 -15.50 -0.63 -5.43
C TRP A 156 -14.19 -1.39 -5.60
N LEU A 157 -13.74 -1.65 -6.83
CA LEU A 157 -12.36 -2.05 -7.07
C LEU A 157 -11.36 -0.99 -6.59
N VAL A 158 -11.74 0.28 -6.64
CA VAL A 158 -11.06 1.34 -5.87
C VAL A 158 -11.92 1.56 -4.64
N GLN A 159 -11.50 1.06 -3.48
CA GLN A 159 -12.24 1.14 -2.21
C GLN A 159 -11.93 2.44 -1.47
N ASN A 160 -12.85 2.85 -0.61
CA ASN A 160 -12.57 3.77 0.49
C ASN A 160 -12.50 3.02 1.82
N ASP A 161 -11.92 3.65 2.83
CA ASP A 161 -12.14 3.24 4.23
C ASP A 161 -13.58 3.55 4.66
N ASP A 162 -13.97 3.11 5.86
CA ASP A 162 -15.33 3.30 6.39
C ASP A 162 -15.73 4.77 6.55
N ARG A 163 -14.74 5.67 6.59
CA ARG A 163 -14.93 7.12 6.69
C ARG A 163 -14.91 7.84 5.34
N GLY A 164 -14.68 7.13 4.23
CA GLY A 164 -14.62 7.73 2.89
C GLY A 164 -13.34 8.52 2.57
N ARG A 165 -12.32 8.46 3.41
CA ARG A 165 -11.10 9.30 3.36
C ARG A 165 -9.87 8.57 2.83
N GLY A 166 -9.82 7.25 3.01
CA GLY A 166 -8.75 6.39 2.54
C GLY A 166 -9.03 5.84 1.14
N LEU A 167 -7.99 5.35 0.46
CA LEU A 167 -8.04 4.72 -0.85
C LEU A 167 -7.18 3.45 -0.85
N ARG A 168 -7.71 2.37 -1.38
CA ARG A 168 -6.95 1.14 -1.68
C ARG A 168 -7.54 0.40 -2.87
N LEU A 169 -6.78 -0.55 -3.42
CA LEU A 169 -7.34 -1.56 -4.30
C LEU A 169 -8.20 -2.54 -3.50
N GLY A 170 -9.43 -2.76 -3.98
CA GLY A 170 -10.40 -3.69 -3.44
C GLY A 170 -10.21 -5.14 -3.87
N THR A 171 -9.06 -5.47 -4.44
CA THR A 171 -8.64 -6.85 -4.68
C THR A 171 -7.47 -7.20 -3.79
N GLN A 172 -7.31 -8.48 -3.47
CA GLN A 172 -6.20 -8.96 -2.68
C GLN A 172 -4.86 -8.63 -3.37
N PRO A 173 -3.81 -8.28 -2.62
CA PRO A 173 -2.48 -8.00 -3.18
C PRO A 173 -1.92 -9.11 -4.07
N GLY A 174 -2.18 -10.38 -3.72
CA GLY A 174 -1.77 -11.54 -4.51
C GLY A 174 -2.40 -11.61 -5.91
N ASN A 175 -3.47 -10.86 -6.17
CA ASN A 175 -4.18 -10.82 -7.45
C ASN A 175 -3.80 -9.62 -8.31
N VAL A 176 -2.81 -8.83 -7.89
CA VAL A 176 -2.38 -7.62 -8.60
C VAL A 176 -1.11 -7.89 -9.38
N SER A 177 -1.04 -7.45 -10.63
CA SER A 177 0.18 -7.43 -11.42
C SER A 177 0.39 -6.06 -12.07
N LEU A 178 1.65 -5.75 -12.37
CA LEU A 178 2.05 -4.54 -13.09
C LEU A 178 2.92 -4.94 -14.28
N ILE A 179 2.60 -4.40 -15.45
CA ILE A 179 3.42 -4.50 -16.67
C ILE A 179 3.74 -3.08 -17.09
N TYR A 180 4.96 -2.63 -16.90
CA TYR A 180 5.32 -1.24 -17.21
C TYR A 180 6.64 -1.18 -17.98
N LEU A 181 6.78 -0.10 -18.75
CA LEU A 181 8.07 0.26 -19.35
C LEU A 181 8.87 1.03 -18.30
N ASP A 182 10.02 0.49 -17.91
CA ASP A 182 10.93 1.18 -17.01
C ASP A 182 11.48 2.43 -17.71
N PRO A 183 11.29 3.64 -17.14
CA PRO A 183 11.76 4.87 -17.78
C PRO A 183 13.28 4.94 -17.90
N ASP A 184 14.01 4.31 -16.98
CA ASP A 184 15.47 4.37 -16.92
C ASP A 184 16.12 3.37 -17.90
N THR A 185 15.55 2.16 -18.02
CA THR A 185 16.13 1.08 -18.82
C THR A 185 15.44 0.85 -20.17
N GLN A 186 14.26 1.44 -20.39
CA GLN A 186 13.40 1.19 -21.55
C GLN A 186 13.04 -0.30 -21.73
N GLN A 187 13.13 -1.10 -20.66
CA GLN A 187 12.73 -2.50 -20.66
C GLN A 187 11.30 -2.67 -20.14
N VAL A 188 10.59 -3.65 -20.70
CA VAL A 188 9.28 -4.06 -20.19
C VAL A 188 9.50 -4.92 -18.95
N ILE A 189 9.06 -4.43 -17.81
CA ILE A 189 9.13 -5.13 -16.52
C ILE A 189 7.73 -5.63 -16.17
N LYS A 190 7.66 -6.92 -15.80
CA LYS A 190 6.45 -7.54 -15.24
C LYS A 190 6.68 -7.89 -13.78
N ILE A 191 5.76 -7.45 -12.93
CA ILE A 191 5.73 -7.76 -11.50
C ILE A 191 4.40 -8.44 -11.22
N ASP A 192 4.44 -9.65 -10.67
CA ASP A 192 3.25 -10.39 -10.25
C ASP A 192 3.16 -10.37 -8.71
N GLY A 193 1.97 -10.03 -8.21
CA GLY A 193 1.64 -10.04 -6.78
C GLY A 193 1.48 -11.44 -6.22
N ALA A 194 1.13 -12.41 -7.07
CA ALA A 194 1.03 -13.81 -6.69
C ALA A 194 2.42 -14.37 -6.34
N ASP A 195 2.52 -15.05 -5.21
CA ASP A 195 3.72 -15.80 -4.87
C ASP A 195 3.74 -17.11 -5.68
N PRO A 196 4.79 -17.40 -6.47
CA PRO A 196 4.87 -18.68 -7.20
C PRO A 196 4.89 -19.89 -6.25
N GLY A 197 5.14 -19.68 -4.94
CA GLY A 197 5.23 -20.72 -3.93
C GLY A 197 3.92 -21.27 -3.36
N ASN A 198 2.75 -20.69 -3.66
CA ASN A 198 1.49 -21.12 -3.03
C ASN A 198 0.48 -21.80 -3.99
N SER A 199 0.89 -22.04 -5.23
CA SER A 199 0.05 -22.70 -6.25
C SER A 199 0.12 -24.25 -6.21
N SER A 200 0.99 -24.84 -5.38
CA SER A 200 1.35 -26.27 -5.48
C SER A 200 0.82 -27.19 -4.36
N ARG A 201 -0.31 -26.86 -3.71
CA ARG A 201 -1.00 -27.82 -2.80
C ARG A 201 -2.49 -27.96 -3.12
N ARG A 202 -2.81 -28.21 -4.38
CA ARG A 202 -4.10 -28.83 -4.75
C ARG A 202 -3.90 -29.77 -5.94
N ARG A 203 -3.54 -31.01 -5.61
CA ARG A 203 -4.01 -32.28 -6.21
C ARG A 203 -2.95 -33.36 -6.01
N SER A 204 -3.07 -34.10 -4.91
CA SER A 204 -2.83 -35.53 -4.93
C SER A 204 -3.89 -36.16 -4.04
N ARG A 205 -4.98 -36.59 -4.66
CA ARG A 205 -5.86 -37.65 -4.18
C ARG A 205 -5.89 -38.65 -5.33
N ASN A 206 -5.08 -39.69 -5.20
CA ASN A 206 -5.46 -41.02 -5.64
C ASN A 206 -5.75 -41.82 -4.39
#